data_AF-A0A2M9B5J5-F1
#
_entry.id   AF-A0A2M9B5J5-F1
#
_cell.length_a   1.000
_cell.length_b   1.000
_cell.length_c   1.000
_cell.angle_alpha   90.00
_cell.angle_beta   90.00
_cell.angle_gamma   90.00
#
_symmetry.space_group_name_H-M   'P 1'
#
loop_
_entity.id
_entity.type
_entity.pdbx_description
1 polymer ?
#
loop_
_entity_poly.entity_id
_entity_poly.type
_entity_poly.pdbx_seq_one_letter_code
_entity_poly.pdbx_strand_id
1 'polypeptide(L)' 'MDLNNNNFDDKTELRARGNWNEIKGKAKQQWGDLTDDDLDYQEGKQDEWLGRLQEKTGHAIDDLKSWFNRHL' A
#
# COMPACT_ATOMS: atom_id res chain seq x y z
N MET A 1 22.88 10.08 32.45
CA MET A 1 23.21 9.83 31.03
C MET A 1 22.54 8.53 30.68
N ASP A 2 21.62 8.63 29.73
CA ASP A 2 20.32 7.97 29.73
C ASP A 2 20.36 6.49 29.35
N LEU A 3 19.75 5.65 30.20
CA LEU A 3 19.38 4.28 29.83
C LEU A 3 17.97 4.33 29.25
N ASN A 4 17.92 4.47 27.92
CA ASN A 4 16.68 4.48 27.15
C ASN A 4 16.07 3.07 27.11
N ASN A 5 15.09 2.84 27.97
CA ASN A 5 14.18 1.71 27.93
C ASN A 5 13.17 1.91 26.80
N ASN A 6 13.34 1.23 25.67
CA ASN A 6 12.29 1.04 24.69
C ASN A 6 12.36 -0.38 24.14
N ASN A 7 11.61 -1.28 24.78
CA ASN A 7 11.13 -2.51 24.18
C ASN A 7 10.32 -2.15 22.93
N PHE A 8 10.99 -2.05 21.78
CA PHE A 8 10.37 -1.87 20.47
C PHE A 8 9.89 -3.26 20.02
N ASP A 9 8.63 -3.56 20.31
CA ASP A 9 7.90 -4.73 19.80
C ASP A 9 7.62 -4.56 18.29
N ASP A 10 8.67 -4.49 17.48
CA ASP A 10 8.61 -4.04 16.08
C ASP A 10 8.45 -5.19 15.07
N LYS A 11 8.38 -6.44 15.53
CA LYS A 11 8.38 -7.60 14.60
C LYS A 11 7.08 -7.73 13.82
N THR A 12 5.99 -7.15 14.29
CA THR A 12 4.66 -7.27 13.67
C THR A 12 4.42 -6.14 12.67
N GLU A 13 4.79 -4.89 13.01
CA GLU A 13 4.72 -3.75 12.09
C GLU A 13 5.68 -3.88 10.91
N LEU A 14 6.92 -4.34 11.13
CA LEU A 14 7.89 -4.55 10.04
C LEU A 14 7.39 -5.59 9.01
N ARG A 15 6.65 -6.61 9.44
CA ARG A 15 6.12 -7.65 8.55
C ARG A 15 4.93 -7.16 7.75
N ALA A 16 4.00 -6.43 8.38
CA ALA A 16 2.88 -5.81 7.69
C ALA A 16 3.36 -4.79 6.64
N ARG A 17 4.33 -3.93 7.01
CA ARG A 17 4.95 -2.97 6.09
C ARG A 17 5.78 -3.64 4.99
N GLY A 18 6.42 -4.77 5.29
CA GLY A 18 7.19 -5.56 4.33
C GLY A 18 6.33 -6.12 3.19
N ASN A 19 5.18 -6.72 3.51
CA ASN A 19 4.25 -7.23 2.50
C ASN A 19 3.68 -6.09 1.64
N TRP A 20 3.32 -4.96 2.27
CA TRP A 20 2.80 -3.79 1.56
C TRP A 20 3.80 -3.22 0.54
N ASN A 21 5.07 -3.07 0.90
CA ASN A 21 6.09 -2.59 -0.05
C ASN A 21 6.25 -3.51 -1.27
N GLU A 22 6.11 -4.82 -1.11
CA GLU A 22 6.14 -5.76 -2.25
C GLU A 22 4.91 -5.56 -3.15
N ILE A 23 3.72 -5.43 -2.56
CA ILE A 23 2.48 -5.14 -3.30
C ILE A 23 2.60 -3.82 -4.06
N LYS A 24 3.14 -2.78 -3.42
CA LYS A 24 3.41 -1.50 -4.07
C LYS A 24 4.37 -1.66 -5.25
N GLY A 25 5.43 -2.45 -5.09
CA GLY A 25 6.37 -2.77 -6.16
C GLY A 25 5.71 -3.46 -7.37
N LYS A 26 4.83 -4.43 -7.11
CA LYS A 26 4.06 -5.13 -8.16
C LYS A 26 3.07 -4.20 -8.85
N ALA A 27 2.39 -3.33 -8.10
CA ALA A 27 1.44 -2.36 -8.64
C ALA A 27 2.13 -1.36 -9.58
N LYS A 28 3.30 -0.84 -9.19
CA LYS A 28 4.12 0.05 -10.02
C LYS A 28 4.57 -0.63 -11.32
N GLN A 29 4.93 -1.91 -11.27
CA GLN A 29 5.27 -2.68 -12.47
C GLN A 29 4.07 -2.94 -13.38
N GLN A 30 2.90 -3.21 -12.79
CA GLN A 30 1.67 -3.50 -13.54
C GLN A 30 1.14 -2.25 -14.26
N TRP A 31 1.14 -1.11 -13.58
CA TRP A 31 0.46 0.10 -14.07
C TRP A 31 1.40 1.21 -14.53
N GLY A 32 2.71 1.14 -14.26
CA GLY A 32 3.77 2.02 -14.78
C GLY A 32 3.75 3.48 -14.30
N ASP A 33 2.55 4.05 -14.18
CA ASP A 33 2.27 5.46 -13.86
C ASP A 33 2.04 5.70 -12.35
N LEU A 34 1.93 4.62 -11.58
CA LEU A 34 1.74 4.71 -10.14
C LEU A 34 3.07 5.01 -9.43
N THR A 35 3.00 5.92 -8.47
CA THR A 35 4.11 6.22 -7.55
C THR A 35 3.89 5.56 -6.19
N ASP A 36 4.89 5.67 -5.31
CA ASP A 36 4.73 5.18 -3.94
C ASP A 36 3.66 5.95 -3.16
N ASP A 37 3.50 7.23 -3.46
CA ASP A 37 2.49 8.14 -2.87
C ASP A 37 1.08 7.76 -3.33
N ASP A 38 0.91 7.43 -4.61
CA ASP A 38 -0.38 6.96 -5.15
C ASP A 38 -0.83 5.63 -4.53
N LEU A 39 0.13 4.85 -4.04
CA LEU A 39 -0.11 3.56 -3.40
C LEU A 39 -0.06 3.66 -1.87
N ASP A 40 0.03 4.87 -1.32
CA ASP A 40 -0.06 5.08 0.11
C ASP A 40 -1.53 5.00 0.54
N TYR A 41 -1.86 3.91 1.22
CA TYR A 41 -3.22 3.68 1.69
C TYR A 41 -3.41 4.30 3.07
N GLN A 42 -4.41 5.18 3.18
CA GLN A 42 -4.90 5.68 4.46
C GLN A 42 -6.17 4.93 4.88
N GLU A 43 -6.19 4.45 6.12
CA GLU A 43 -7.35 3.76 6.68
C GLU A 43 -8.59 4.66 6.63
N GLY A 44 -9.71 4.10 6.16
CA GLY A 44 -10.97 4.83 5.98
C GLY A 44 -11.10 5.65 4.68
N LYS A 45 -10.06 5.74 3.84
CA LYS A 45 -10.10 6.44 2.54
C LYS A 45 -10.04 5.51 1.33
N GLN A 46 -10.53 4.28 1.48
CA GLN A 46 -10.40 3.27 0.43
C GLN A 46 -11.08 3.66 -0.88
N ASP A 47 -12.30 4.21 -0.83
CA ASP A 47 -13.01 4.62 -2.05
C ASP A 47 -12.33 5.81 -2.75
N GLU A 48 -11.83 6.79 -1.99
CA GLU A 48 -11.06 7.91 -2.56
C GLU A 48 -9.74 7.43 -3.19
N TRP A 49 -9.03 6.54 -2.50
CA TRP A 49 -7.77 5.97 -2.96
C TRP A 49 -7.96 5.19 -4.27
N LEU A 50 -8.99 4.35 -4.34
CA LEU A 50 -9.33 3.60 -5.55
C LEU A 50 -9.81 4.50 -6.70
N GLY A 51 -10.51 5.60 -6.38
CA GLY A 51 -10.88 6.60 -7.39
C GLY A 51 -9.65 7.23 -8.05
N ARG A 52 -8.68 7.66 -7.25
CA ARG A 52 -7.40 8.21 -7.77
C ARG A 52 -6.63 7.19 -8.60
N LEU A 53 -6.58 5.95 -8.13
CA LEU A 53 -5.95 4.85 -8.88
C LEU A 53 -6.69 4.59 -10.20
N GLN A 54 -8.01 4.62 -10.23
CA GLN A 54 -8.78 4.50 -11.46
C GLN A 54 -8.46 5.64 -12.44
N GLU A 55 -8.38 6.89 -11.97
CA GLU A 55 -8.06 8.04 -12.82
C GLU A 55 -6.65 7.95 -13.41
N LYS A 56 -5.67 7.46 -12.64
CA LYS A 56 -4.28 7.29 -13.10
C LYS A 56 -4.07 6.10 -14.01
N THR A 57 -4.62 4.95 -13.62
CA THR A 57 -4.40 3.69 -14.33
C THR A 57 -5.37 3.49 -15.49
N GLY A 58 -6.52 4.19 -15.49
CA GLY A 58 -7.61 3.98 -16.44
C GLY A 58 -8.39 2.68 -16.22
N HIS A 59 -8.09 1.91 -15.18
CA HIS A 59 -8.76 0.64 -14.88
C HIS A 59 -10.03 0.83 -14.05
N ALA A 60 -10.95 -0.13 -14.15
CA ALA A 60 -12.12 -0.17 -13.30
C ALA A 60 -11.72 -0.34 -11.83
N ILE A 61 -12.43 0.34 -10.92
CA ILE A 61 -12.25 0.18 -9.47
C ILE A 61 -12.35 -1.30 -9.05
N ASP A 62 -13.23 -2.07 -9.69
CA ASP A 62 -13.39 -3.50 -9.40
C ASP A 62 -12.15 -4.34 -9.78
N ASP A 63 -11.52 -4.04 -10.91
CA ASP A 63 -10.26 -4.64 -11.35
C ASP A 63 -9.14 -4.34 -10.36
N LEU A 64 -9.04 -3.07 -9.92
CA LEU A 64 -8.07 -2.63 -8.92
C LEU A 64 -8.31 -3.36 -7.59
N LYS A 65 -9.55 -3.37 -7.08
CA LYS A 65 -9.94 -4.08 -5.85
C LYS A 65 -9.58 -5.56 -5.94
N SER A 66 -9.93 -6.22 -7.04
CA SER A 66 -9.64 -7.64 -7.29
C SER A 66 -8.14 -7.92 -7.35
N TRP A 67 -7.36 -7.03 -7.96
CA TRP A 67 -5.91 -7.15 -8.02
C TRP A 67 -5.28 -7.01 -6.64
N PHE A 68 -5.64 -5.99 -5.86
CA PHE A 68 -5.12 -5.79 -4.50
C PHE A 68 -5.54 -6.94 -3.58
N ASN A 69 -6.79 -7.39 -3.62
CA ASN A 69 -7.28 -8.51 -2.82
C ASN A 69 -6.60 -9.85 -3.15
N ARG A 70 -6.03 -10.00 -4.36
CA ARG A 70 -5.26 -11.19 -4.74
C ARG A 70 -3.81 -11.16 -4.21
N HIS A 71 -3.26 -9.98 -3.98
CA HIS A 71 -1.85 -9.78 -3.63
C HIS A 71 -1.62 -9.38 -2.17
N LEU A 72 -2.66 -8.89 -1.48
CA LEU A 72 -2.73 -8.70 -0.02
C LEU A 72 -2.81 -10.05 0.71
#